data_AF-R7Y0R1-F1
#
_entry.id   AF-R7Y0R1-F1
#
_cell.length_a   1.000
_cell.length_b   1.000
_cell.length_c   1.000
_cell.angle_alpha   90.00
_cell.angle_beta   90.00
_cell.angle_gamma   90.00
#
_symmetry.space_group_name_H-M   'P 1'
#
loop_
_entity.id
_entity.type
_entity.pdbx_description
1 polymer ?
#
loop_
_entity_poly.entity_id
_entity_poly.type
_entity_poly.pdbx_seq_one_letter_code
_entity_poly.pdbx_strand_id
1 'polypeptide(L)'
;MERVKQLLRIVRPVGWLILGLGMGAAYVAVVANWRELAVIAAACLLLLALAAPFLIGRTNVAVDLRLEPERVAAGESVAAGVVVTNIANGRLIPTTLEVPVGSSMHRYGIASLPAGGRHEESFTIRTEHRGVIAVGPATTRRGDPIGIFSRDMVWTPVREVLVRPPMVPLDSLGAGLLRDLEGVSTDALSQSDLAFHALREYVPGDDLRHIHWRSSAKVMASGGDSNLLVRQYLDTRRSHAAIVVDDVASSWADPDHFESAMSVAASIAVRAVLDEFDVSFVCGDTASTGNDGHLALDAVCRAEHGRSGIVKSARRATQVAPDCSLVFLIGGPGTEFTDLLRGAAAFPPEVRRYAILIDPSGTSRVTETGGLPVLHLAETNDLGGLLLWSVK
;
A
#
# COMPACT_ATOMS: atom_id res chain seq x y z
N MET A 1 17.06 -27.82 13.33
CA MET A 1 16.40 -28.16 12.05
C MET A 1 16.70 -27.16 10.94
N GLU A 2 16.82 -25.85 11.22
CA GLU A 2 17.05 -24.82 10.20
C GLU A 2 18.37 -24.94 9.43
N ARG A 3 19.48 -25.27 10.11
CA ARG A 3 20.79 -25.52 9.47
C ARG A 3 20.77 -26.72 8.50
N VAL A 4 19.96 -27.74 8.80
CA VAL A 4 19.82 -28.92 7.94
C VAL A 4 19.04 -28.56 6.67
N LYS A 5 17.96 -27.77 6.79
CA LYS A 5 17.23 -27.24 5.62
C LYS A 5 18.10 -26.36 4.73
N GLN A 6 18.95 -25.53 5.33
CA GLN A 6 19.93 -24.72 4.60
C GLN A 6 20.97 -25.57 3.87
N LEU A 7 21.46 -26.65 4.49
CA LEU A 7 22.39 -27.59 3.84
C LEU A 7 21.72 -28.38 2.71
N LEU A 8 20.48 -28.82 2.88
CA LEU A 8 19.71 -29.53 1.85
C LEU A 8 19.42 -28.64 0.62
N ARG A 9 19.21 -27.34 0.82
CA ARG A 9 19.04 -26.37 -0.27
C ARG A 9 20.28 -26.19 -1.14
N ILE A 10 21.45 -26.57 -0.65
CA ILE A 10 22.70 -26.44 -1.41
C ILE A 10 22.84 -27.56 -2.44
N VAL A 11 22.33 -28.76 -2.15
CA VAL A 11 22.45 -29.92 -3.04
C VAL A 11 21.35 -29.87 -4.09
N ARG A 12 21.73 -29.74 -5.37
CA ARG A 12 20.79 -29.76 -6.49
C ARG A 12 20.25 -31.16 -6.75
N PRO A 13 19.14 -31.32 -7.52
CA PRO A 13 18.61 -32.64 -7.88
C PRO A 13 19.67 -33.58 -8.48
N VAL A 14 20.58 -33.03 -9.28
CA VAL A 14 21.73 -33.76 -9.86
C VAL A 14 22.66 -34.32 -8.77
N GLY A 15 22.93 -33.55 -7.72
CA GLY A 15 23.75 -34.02 -6.60
C GLY A 15 23.12 -35.19 -5.84
N TRP A 16 21.79 -35.17 -5.65
CA TRP A 16 21.05 -36.29 -5.07
C TRP A 16 21.05 -37.52 -5.96
N LEU A 17 20.93 -37.35 -7.28
CA LEU A 17 21.02 -38.45 -8.24
C LEU A 17 22.41 -39.10 -8.22
N ILE A 18 23.48 -38.29 -8.19
CA ILE A 18 24.86 -38.79 -8.11
C ILE A 18 25.10 -39.50 -6.77
N LEU A 19 24.59 -38.95 -5.67
CA LEU A 19 24.70 -39.56 -4.35
C LEU A 19 23.95 -40.89 -4.29
N GLY A 20 22.72 -40.95 -4.80
CA GLY A 20 21.91 -42.17 -4.85
C GLY A 20 22.53 -43.24 -5.76
N LEU A 21 23.01 -42.85 -6.95
CA LEU A 21 23.71 -43.75 -7.88
C LEU A 21 24.99 -44.30 -7.24
N GLY A 22 25.78 -43.42 -6.60
CA GLY A 22 27.01 -43.82 -5.91
C GLY A 22 26.75 -44.80 -4.77
N MET A 23 25.72 -44.54 -3.95
CA MET A 23 25.32 -45.45 -2.86
C MET A 23 24.80 -46.79 -3.38
N GLY A 24 23.94 -46.79 -4.41
CA GLY A 24 23.40 -48.01 -5.01
C GLY A 24 24.50 -48.85 -5.66
N ALA A 25 25.40 -48.23 -6.43
CA ALA A 25 26.55 -48.90 -7.03
C ALA A 25 27.49 -49.48 -5.96
N ALA A 26 27.75 -48.74 -4.86
CA ALA A 26 28.57 -49.23 -3.76
C ALA A 26 27.95 -50.45 -3.07
N TYR A 27 26.65 -50.41 -2.80
CA TYR A 27 25.94 -51.53 -2.17
C TYR A 27 25.99 -52.80 -3.03
N VAL A 28 25.67 -52.70 -4.32
CA VAL A 28 25.70 -53.85 -5.23
C VAL A 28 27.14 -54.33 -5.45
N ALA A 29 28.13 -53.43 -5.52
CA ALA A 29 29.53 -53.82 -5.61
C ALA A 29 29.97 -54.69 -4.42
N VAL A 30 29.55 -54.35 -3.19
CA VAL A 30 29.87 -55.13 -1.99
C VAL A 30 29.14 -56.47 -1.97
N VAL A 31 27.85 -56.51 -2.33
CA VAL A 31 27.04 -57.74 -2.29
C VAL A 31 27.40 -58.72 -3.41
N ALA A 32 27.57 -58.22 -4.64
CA ALA A 32 27.85 -59.04 -5.83
C ALA A 32 29.35 -59.20 -6.13
N ASN A 33 30.23 -58.51 -5.39
CA ASN A 33 31.68 -58.46 -5.62
C ASN A 33 32.07 -58.01 -7.04
N TRP A 34 31.25 -57.13 -7.63
CA TRP A 34 31.45 -56.62 -8.99
C TRP A 34 32.34 -55.39 -9.00
N ARG A 35 33.55 -55.56 -9.54
CA ARG A 35 34.58 -54.51 -9.57
C ARG A 35 34.16 -53.28 -10.38
N GLU A 36 33.39 -53.46 -11.46
CA GLU A 36 32.93 -52.35 -12.30
C GLU A 36 32.00 -51.39 -11.55
N LEU A 37 31.12 -51.91 -10.69
CA LEU A 37 30.23 -51.07 -9.88
C LEU A 37 30.99 -50.32 -8.78
N ALA A 38 32.08 -50.90 -8.27
CA ALA A 38 32.97 -50.21 -7.34
C ALA A 38 33.64 -48.99 -8.00
N VAL A 39 34.00 -49.09 -9.28
CA VAL A 39 34.57 -47.96 -10.06
C VAL A 39 33.53 -46.84 -10.21
N ILE A 40 32.27 -47.17 -10.52
CA ILE A 40 31.19 -46.18 -10.63
C ILE A 40 30.95 -45.47 -9.30
N ALA A 41 30.92 -46.21 -8.20
CA ALA A 41 30.78 -45.64 -6.85
C ALA A 41 31.95 -44.69 -6.51
N ALA A 42 33.18 -45.10 -6.81
CA ALA A 42 34.38 -44.28 -6.60
C ALA A 42 34.37 -43.01 -7.47
N ALA A 43 33.93 -43.11 -8.73
CA ALA A 43 33.79 -41.96 -9.62
C ALA A 43 32.75 -40.95 -9.10
N CYS A 44 31.59 -41.43 -8.63
CA CYS A 44 30.57 -40.57 -8.02
C CYS A 44 31.10 -39.85 -6.77
N LEU A 45 31.82 -40.56 -5.91
CA LEU A 45 32.44 -39.98 -4.71
C LEU A 45 33.50 -38.94 -5.09
N LEU A 46 34.35 -39.24 -6.08
CA LEU A 46 35.35 -38.30 -6.59
C LEU A 46 34.71 -37.02 -7.13
N LEU A 47 33.60 -37.12 -7.89
CA LEU A 47 32.86 -35.96 -8.39
C LEU A 47 32.33 -35.09 -7.25
N LEU A 48 31.71 -35.68 -6.23
CA LEU A 48 31.24 -34.96 -5.05
C LEU A 48 32.41 -34.28 -4.31
N ALA A 49 33.54 -34.98 -4.16
CA ALA A 49 34.73 -34.46 -3.50
C ALA A 49 35.38 -33.30 -4.28
N LEU A 50 35.41 -33.36 -5.62
CA LEU A 50 35.92 -32.29 -6.47
C LEU A 50 34.99 -31.07 -6.53
N ALA A 51 33.68 -31.29 -6.36
CA ALA A 51 32.69 -30.20 -6.33
C ALA A 51 32.65 -29.46 -4.98
N ALA A 52 32.95 -30.13 -3.86
CA ALA A 52 32.83 -29.54 -2.52
C ALA A 52 33.70 -28.28 -2.28
N PRO A 53 34.98 -28.19 -2.72
CA PRO A 53 35.80 -26.99 -2.56
C PRO A 53 35.21 -25.73 -3.21
N PHE A 54 34.41 -25.88 -4.27
CA PHE A 54 33.77 -24.75 -4.94
C PHE A 54 32.79 -24.00 -4.03
N LEU A 55 32.36 -24.58 -2.90
CA LEU A 55 31.49 -23.94 -1.91
C LEU A 55 32.25 -23.06 -0.93
N ILE A 56 33.56 -23.28 -0.74
CA ILE A 56 34.35 -22.75 0.39
C ILE A 56 35.13 -21.48 -0.01
N GLY A 57 34.57 -20.63 -0.86
CA GLY A 57 35.19 -19.34 -1.20
C GLY A 57 34.55 -18.15 -0.48
N ARG A 58 35.41 -17.23 -0.05
CA ARG A 58 35.05 -15.96 0.60
C ARG A 58 34.69 -14.90 -0.44
N THR A 59 33.63 -15.11 -1.21
CA THR A 59 33.04 -14.01 -1.97
C THR A 59 32.41 -13.08 -0.95
N ASN A 60 33.06 -11.94 -0.67
CA ASN A 60 32.55 -10.93 0.24
C ASN A 60 32.40 -9.64 -0.56
N VAL A 61 31.16 -9.30 -0.86
CA VAL A 61 30.80 -8.19 -1.74
C VAL A 61 29.76 -7.34 -1.03
N ALA A 62 29.89 -6.02 -1.11
CA ALA A 62 28.83 -5.10 -0.74
C ALA A 62 28.06 -4.74 -2.01
N VAL A 63 26.75 -5.01 -2.02
CA VAL A 63 25.86 -4.62 -3.12
C VAL A 63 24.97 -3.51 -2.59
N ASP A 64 24.96 -2.37 -3.28
CA ASP A 64 24.07 -1.25 -3.01
C ASP A 64 23.07 -1.13 -4.17
N LEU A 65 21.78 -1.23 -3.85
CA LEU A 65 20.67 -1.09 -4.79
C LEU A 65 20.04 0.28 -4.55
N ARG A 66 20.13 1.14 -5.57
CA ARG A 66 19.59 2.51 -5.57
C ARG A 66 18.38 2.60 -6.48
N LEU A 67 17.35 3.29 -6.00
CA LEU A 67 16.09 3.52 -6.70
C LEU A 67 15.75 4.99 -6.56
N GLU A 68 15.69 5.71 -7.68
CA GLU A 68 15.37 7.15 -7.67
C GLU A 68 14.40 7.46 -8.81
N PRO A 69 13.18 7.96 -8.51
CA PRO A 69 12.51 8.04 -7.20
C PRO A 69 11.87 6.70 -6.75
N GLU A 70 11.65 6.50 -5.44
CA GLU A 70 10.91 5.32 -4.90
C GLU A 70 9.38 5.44 -5.08
N ARG A 71 8.88 6.65 -5.38
CA ARG A 71 7.46 6.91 -5.67
C ARG A 71 7.35 7.68 -6.99
N VAL A 72 6.52 7.19 -7.89
CA VAL A 72 6.47 7.64 -9.28
C VAL A 72 5.03 7.57 -9.81
N ALA A 73 4.68 8.37 -10.81
CA ALA A 73 3.37 8.24 -11.45
C ALA A 73 3.39 7.15 -12.54
N ALA A 74 2.23 6.54 -12.80
CA ALA A 74 2.07 5.63 -13.93
C ALA A 74 2.37 6.36 -15.25
N GLY A 75 3.08 5.69 -16.16
CA GLY A 75 3.57 6.24 -17.42
C GLY A 75 4.96 6.91 -17.35
N GLU A 76 5.50 7.14 -16.16
CA GLU A 76 6.89 7.61 -16.00
C GLU A 76 7.88 6.44 -15.94
N SER A 77 9.11 6.71 -15.49
CA SER A 77 10.14 5.68 -15.38
C SER A 77 11.04 5.92 -14.18
N VAL A 78 11.50 4.84 -13.54
CA VAL A 78 12.41 4.91 -12.39
C VAL A 78 13.80 4.49 -12.81
N ALA A 79 14.79 5.32 -12.47
CA ALA A 79 16.19 4.97 -12.62
C ALA A 79 16.61 4.07 -11.44
N ALA A 80 17.10 2.89 -11.77
CA ALA A 80 17.65 1.95 -10.80
C ALA A 80 19.14 1.74 -11.08
N GLY A 81 19.92 1.64 -10.01
CA GLY A 81 21.36 1.44 -10.08
C GLY A 81 21.79 0.36 -9.12
N VAL A 82 22.74 -0.48 -9.55
CA VAL A 82 23.33 -1.50 -8.69
C VAL A 82 24.84 -1.32 -8.68
N VAL A 83 25.36 -1.03 -7.50
CA VAL A 83 26.79 -0.84 -7.27
C VAL A 83 27.32 -2.04 -6.50
N VAL A 84 28.25 -2.75 -7.12
CA VAL A 84 28.88 -3.94 -6.57
C VAL A 84 30.31 -3.58 -6.18
N THR A 85 30.62 -3.66 -4.88
CA THR A 85 31.96 -3.37 -4.35
C THR A 85 32.58 -4.63 -3.76
N ASN A 86 33.76 -5.00 -4.26
CA ASN A 86 34.52 -6.11 -3.69
C ASN A 86 35.19 -5.69 -2.37
N ILE A 87 34.66 -6.15 -1.24
CA ILE A 87 35.17 -5.87 0.11
C ILE A 87 36.09 -6.99 0.63
N ALA A 88 36.38 -8.01 -0.18
CA ALA A 88 37.33 -9.05 0.15
C ALA A 88 38.78 -8.57 -0.08
N ASN A 89 39.73 -9.19 0.64
CA ASN A 89 41.16 -8.94 0.45
C ASN A 89 41.73 -9.53 -0.86
N GLY A 90 40.94 -10.32 -1.59
CA GLY A 90 41.32 -10.99 -2.83
C GLY A 90 40.50 -10.52 -4.03
N ARG A 91 40.88 -10.98 -5.22
CA ARG A 91 40.12 -10.70 -6.45
C ARG A 91 38.77 -11.42 -6.44
N LEU A 92 37.73 -10.72 -6.86
CA LEU A 92 36.44 -11.32 -7.19
C LEU A 92 36.59 -12.08 -8.52
N ILE A 93 36.12 -13.33 -8.52
CA ILE A 93 35.98 -14.15 -9.73
C ILE A 93 34.71 -13.69 -10.46
N PRO A 94 34.69 -13.65 -11.81
CA PRO A 94 33.50 -13.27 -12.55
C PRO A 94 32.26 -14.03 -12.08
N THR A 95 31.18 -13.30 -11.83
CA THR A 95 29.94 -13.86 -11.30
C THR A 95 28.74 -13.13 -11.88
N THR A 96 27.56 -13.73 -11.83
CA THR A 96 26.32 -13.11 -12.31
C THR A 96 25.51 -12.62 -11.12
N LEU A 97 25.13 -11.35 -11.18
CA LEU A 97 24.19 -10.73 -10.26
C LEU A 97 22.79 -10.82 -10.86
N GLU A 98 21.86 -11.37 -10.09
CA GLU A 98 20.45 -11.46 -10.46
C GLU A 98 19.65 -10.50 -9.58
N VAL A 99 18.92 -9.58 -10.22
CA VAL A 99 18.04 -8.61 -9.56
C VAL A 99 16.63 -8.79 -10.12
N PRO A 100 15.70 -9.39 -9.36
CA PRO A 100 14.30 -9.44 -9.75
C PRO A 100 13.68 -8.04 -9.66
N VAL A 101 12.83 -7.70 -10.62
CA VAL A 101 12.10 -6.43 -10.74
C VAL A 101 10.67 -6.79 -11.15
N GLY A 102 9.75 -6.80 -10.19
CA GLY A 102 8.39 -7.33 -10.39
C GLY A 102 8.44 -8.78 -10.91
N SER A 103 7.87 -9.02 -12.09
CA SER A 103 7.87 -10.33 -12.77
C SER A 103 9.14 -10.61 -13.60
N SER A 104 10.01 -9.62 -13.79
CA SER A 104 11.18 -9.69 -14.68
C SER A 104 12.46 -9.98 -13.89
N MET A 105 13.36 -10.78 -14.44
CA MET A 105 14.65 -11.09 -13.82
C MET A 105 15.80 -10.46 -14.62
N HIS A 106 16.49 -9.48 -14.02
CA HIS A 106 17.64 -8.85 -14.65
C HIS A 106 18.93 -9.57 -14.23
N ARG A 107 19.79 -9.89 -15.20
CA ARG A 107 21.06 -10.59 -14.97
C ARG A 107 22.23 -9.75 -15.47
N TYR A 108 23.16 -9.44 -14.58
CA TYR A 108 24.34 -8.65 -14.87
C TYR A 108 25.60 -9.48 -14.67
N GLY A 109 26.45 -9.55 -15.69
CA GLY A 109 27.75 -10.22 -15.59
C GLY A 109 28.77 -9.29 -14.94
N ILE A 110 29.14 -9.58 -13.69
CA ILE A 110 30.20 -8.86 -12.99
C ILE A 110 31.54 -9.45 -13.42
N ALA A 111 32.40 -8.61 -14.03
CA ALA A 111 33.76 -9.00 -14.39
C ALA A 111 34.66 -9.20 -13.14
N SER A 112 35.90 -9.66 -13.35
CA SER A 112 36.82 -9.82 -12.22
C SER A 112 37.19 -8.47 -11.61
N LEU A 113 36.82 -8.25 -10.35
CA LEU A 113 37.15 -7.04 -9.60
C LEU A 113 38.38 -7.24 -8.69
N PRO A 114 39.34 -6.31 -8.65
CA PRO A 114 40.38 -6.30 -7.62
C PRO A 114 39.78 -6.05 -6.22
N ALA A 115 40.57 -6.22 -5.16
CA ALA A 115 40.15 -5.82 -3.82
C ALA A 115 39.83 -4.31 -3.80
N GLY A 116 38.66 -3.94 -3.26
CA GLY A 116 38.14 -2.57 -3.29
C GLY A 116 37.58 -2.10 -4.64
N GLY A 117 37.69 -2.91 -5.70
CA GLY A 117 37.16 -2.59 -7.03
C GLY A 117 35.63 -2.50 -7.03
N ARG A 118 35.10 -1.67 -7.94
CA ARG A 118 33.66 -1.41 -8.08
C ARG A 118 33.19 -1.71 -9.50
N HIS A 119 31.97 -2.22 -9.61
CA HIS A 119 31.21 -2.37 -10.85
C HIS A 119 29.85 -1.71 -10.66
N GLU A 120 29.41 -0.93 -11.64
CA GLU A 120 28.14 -0.20 -11.58
C GLU A 120 27.34 -0.52 -12.85
N GLU A 121 26.07 -0.87 -12.65
CA GLU A 121 25.10 -1.10 -13.71
C GLU A 121 23.86 -0.26 -13.42
N SER A 122 23.37 0.45 -14.43
CA SER A 122 22.13 1.20 -14.37
C SER A 122 21.09 0.60 -15.30
N PHE A 123 19.83 0.63 -14.87
CA PHE A 123 18.70 0.16 -15.65
C PHE A 123 17.46 1.00 -15.33
N THR A 124 16.49 0.96 -16.24
CA THR A 124 15.25 1.71 -16.10
C THR A 124 14.09 0.74 -15.88
N ILE A 125 13.28 1.05 -14.87
CA ILE A 125 12.05 0.32 -14.58
C ILE A 125 10.89 1.08 -15.23
N ARG A 126 10.15 0.39 -16.11
CA ARG A 126 8.93 0.94 -16.72
C ARG A 126 7.78 0.81 -15.73
N THR A 127 7.04 1.89 -15.53
CA THR A 127 5.95 1.95 -14.55
C THR A 127 4.63 2.24 -15.26
N GLU A 128 4.20 1.31 -16.12
CA GLU A 128 3.03 1.48 -17.00
C GLU A 128 1.69 1.48 -16.24
N HIS A 129 1.56 0.65 -15.21
CA HIS A 129 0.34 0.50 -14.41
C HIS A 129 0.59 0.83 -12.94
N ARG A 130 -0.45 1.31 -12.24
CA ARG A 130 -0.42 1.54 -10.79
C ARG A 130 -0.12 0.22 -10.08
N GLY A 131 0.68 0.28 -9.02
CA GLY A 131 0.97 -0.90 -8.22
C GLY A 131 2.21 -0.74 -7.36
N VAL A 132 2.64 -1.87 -6.80
CA VAL A 132 3.92 -1.98 -6.09
C VAL A 132 4.85 -2.85 -6.90
N ILE A 133 5.97 -2.28 -7.36
CA ILE A 133 7.02 -3.04 -8.04
C ILE A 133 8.11 -3.36 -7.02
N ALA A 134 8.18 -4.64 -6.62
CA ALA A 134 9.26 -5.13 -5.78
C ALA A 134 10.57 -5.22 -6.59
N VAL A 135 11.63 -4.60 -6.07
CA VAL A 135 12.98 -4.62 -6.65
C VAL A 135 13.93 -5.31 -5.68
N GLY A 136 14.59 -6.35 -6.17
CA GLY A 136 15.46 -7.18 -5.36
C GLY A 136 14.70 -8.31 -4.63
N PRO A 137 15.41 -9.06 -3.77
CA PRO A 137 16.76 -8.75 -3.34
C PRO A 137 17.79 -9.07 -4.43
N ALA A 138 18.90 -8.35 -4.46
CA ALA A 138 20.02 -8.68 -5.35
C ALA A 138 20.68 -9.96 -4.85
N THR A 139 20.78 -10.95 -5.73
CA THR A 139 21.33 -12.27 -5.41
C THR A 139 22.45 -12.65 -6.35
N THR A 140 23.43 -13.40 -5.87
CA THR A 140 24.39 -14.09 -6.72
C THR A 140 24.26 -15.58 -6.50
N ARG A 141 24.35 -16.33 -7.59
CA ARG A 141 24.38 -17.79 -7.53
C ARG A 141 25.81 -18.28 -7.64
N ARG A 142 26.27 -18.98 -6.61
CA ARG A 142 27.52 -19.72 -6.64
C ARG A 142 27.22 -21.20 -6.89
N GLY A 143 28.00 -21.86 -7.74
CA GLY A 143 27.86 -23.29 -7.98
C GLY A 143 29.15 -23.92 -8.48
N ASP A 144 29.20 -25.24 -8.50
CA ASP A 144 30.26 -25.98 -9.19
C ASP A 144 29.93 -26.13 -10.69
N PRO A 145 30.94 -26.40 -11.56
CA PRO A 145 30.73 -26.52 -13.01
C PRO A 145 29.78 -27.64 -13.44
N ILE A 146 29.59 -28.66 -12.60
CA ILE A 146 28.77 -29.85 -12.88
C ILE A 146 27.34 -29.65 -12.33
N GLY A 147 27.13 -28.65 -11.48
CA GLY A 147 25.83 -28.29 -10.91
C GLY A 147 25.36 -29.23 -9.80
N ILE A 148 26.28 -29.90 -9.10
CA ILE A 148 26.03 -30.77 -7.95
C ILE A 148 25.55 -29.94 -6.75
N PHE A 149 26.23 -28.83 -6.51
CA PHE A 149 26.02 -27.91 -5.41
C PHE A 149 25.83 -26.49 -5.93
N SER A 150 24.87 -25.78 -5.35
CA SER A 150 24.61 -24.39 -5.65
C SER A 150 24.17 -23.65 -4.39
N ARG A 151 24.71 -22.46 -4.17
CA ARG A 151 24.38 -21.62 -3.03
C ARG A 151 24.00 -20.23 -3.54
N ASP A 152 22.77 -19.85 -3.29
CA ASP A 152 22.30 -18.49 -3.55
C ASP A 152 22.70 -17.60 -2.37
N MET A 153 23.32 -16.46 -2.67
CA MET A 153 23.75 -15.45 -1.71
C MET A 153 22.89 -14.20 -1.92
N VAL A 154 22.30 -13.70 -0.83
CA VAL A 154 21.44 -12.52 -0.83
C VAL A 154 22.24 -11.34 -0.28
N TRP A 155 22.27 -10.23 -1.01
CA TRP A 155 23.13 -9.08 -0.68
C TRP A 155 22.36 -7.84 -0.24
N THR A 156 21.14 -7.64 -0.75
CA THR A 156 20.31 -6.48 -0.42
C THR A 156 18.96 -6.92 0.14
N PRO A 157 18.23 -6.07 0.88
CA PRO A 157 16.80 -6.26 1.09
C PRO A 157 16.02 -6.07 -0.23
N VAL A 158 14.76 -6.48 -0.21
CA VAL A 158 13.77 -6.05 -1.21
C VAL A 158 13.45 -4.58 -0.95
N ARG A 159 13.43 -3.76 -1.99
CA ARG A 159 12.87 -2.42 -1.97
C ARG A 159 11.61 -2.38 -2.82
N GLU A 160 10.76 -1.39 -2.60
CA GLU A 160 9.50 -1.23 -3.33
C GLU A 160 9.52 0.10 -4.07
N VAL A 161 9.09 0.07 -5.34
CA VAL A 161 8.73 1.28 -6.10
C VAL A 161 7.20 1.36 -6.12
N LEU A 162 6.66 2.46 -5.60
CA LEU A 162 5.22 2.71 -5.55
C LEU A 162 4.82 3.53 -6.77
N VAL A 163 4.04 2.90 -7.64
CA VAL A 163 3.51 3.52 -8.86
C VAL A 163 2.11 4.05 -8.57
N ARG A 164 1.99 5.37 -8.51
CA ARG A 164 0.73 6.08 -8.28
C ARG A 164 -0.12 6.11 -9.55
N PRO A 165 -1.45 6.04 -9.46
CA PRO A 165 -2.29 6.23 -10.63
C PRO A 165 -2.17 7.67 -11.16
N PRO A 166 -2.53 7.93 -12.43
CA PRO A 166 -2.60 9.28 -12.94
C PRO A 166 -3.64 10.08 -12.14
N MET A 167 -3.31 11.30 -11.74
CA MET A 167 -4.19 12.14 -10.92
C MET A 167 -4.64 13.37 -11.71
N VAL A 168 -5.87 13.82 -11.44
CA VAL A 168 -6.42 15.04 -12.01
C VAL A 168 -6.47 16.14 -10.93
N PRO A 169 -6.16 17.39 -11.27
CA PRO A 169 -6.28 18.49 -10.32
C PRO A 169 -7.75 18.74 -9.99
N LEU A 170 -8.04 18.98 -8.71
CA LEU A 170 -9.38 19.30 -8.22
C LEU A 170 -9.38 20.67 -7.53
N ASP A 171 -10.55 21.31 -7.54
CA ASP A 171 -10.84 22.48 -6.71
C ASP A 171 -11.12 22.07 -5.26
N SER A 172 -11.16 23.05 -4.35
CA SER A 172 -11.37 22.79 -2.92
C SER A 172 -12.65 22.00 -2.68
N LEU A 173 -12.53 20.88 -1.95
CA LEU A 173 -13.66 20.07 -1.49
C LEU A 173 -14.56 20.88 -0.53
N GLY A 174 -14.03 21.97 0.03
CA GLY A 174 -14.67 22.87 0.98
C GLY A 174 -15.25 24.16 0.41
N ALA A 175 -15.41 24.31 -0.92
CA ALA A 175 -15.97 25.53 -1.52
C ALA A 175 -17.41 25.89 -1.06
N GLY A 176 -18.09 24.98 -0.35
CA GLY A 176 -19.33 25.23 0.42
C GLY A 176 -19.22 24.95 1.92
N LEU A 177 -18.05 24.55 2.42
CA LEU A 177 -17.74 24.42 3.86
C LEU A 177 -17.27 25.78 4.42
N LEU A 178 -16.48 26.55 3.65
CA LEU A 178 -16.09 27.92 4.02
C LEU A 178 -17.26 28.92 4.01
N ARG A 179 -18.26 28.73 3.15
CA ARG A 179 -19.47 29.58 3.17
C ARG A 179 -20.31 29.42 4.43
N ASP A 180 -20.28 28.25 5.06
CA ASP A 180 -20.81 28.07 6.42
C ASP A 180 -19.89 28.75 7.44
N LEU A 181 -18.56 28.64 7.31
CA LEU A 181 -17.61 29.26 8.23
C LEU A 181 -17.64 30.80 8.23
N GLU A 182 -17.98 31.44 7.12
CA GLU A 182 -18.08 32.91 6.99
C GLU A 182 -19.52 33.46 7.05
N GLY A 183 -20.55 32.59 7.07
CA GLY A 183 -21.93 33.00 6.82
C GLY A 183 -23.01 32.43 7.75
N VAL A 184 -22.79 31.26 8.36
CA VAL A 184 -23.61 30.73 9.47
C VAL A 184 -22.69 29.81 10.26
N SER A 185 -22.18 30.28 11.41
CA SER A 185 -21.66 29.38 12.43
C SER A 185 -22.69 28.28 12.63
N THR A 186 -22.43 27.07 12.15
CA THR A 186 -23.25 25.95 12.55
C THR A 186 -22.94 25.80 14.04
N ASP A 187 -23.86 26.33 14.85
CA ASP A 187 -23.99 26.09 16.28
C ASP A 187 -24.33 24.60 16.51
N ALA A 188 -23.55 23.68 15.94
CA ALA A 188 -23.53 22.30 16.36
C ALA A 188 -22.80 22.29 17.71
N LEU A 189 -23.51 22.79 18.71
CA LEU A 189 -23.10 22.82 20.10
C LEU A 189 -23.09 21.39 20.59
N SER A 190 -21.89 20.82 20.69
CA SER A 190 -21.69 19.55 21.38
C SER A 190 -21.78 19.80 22.88
N GLN A 191 -22.56 18.99 23.59
CA GLN A 191 -22.50 18.93 25.05
C GLN A 191 -21.24 18.15 25.53
N SER A 192 -20.42 17.63 24.63
CA SER A 192 -19.28 16.74 24.91
C SER A 192 -17.94 17.31 24.43
N ASP A 193 -16.92 17.16 25.29
CA ASP A 193 -15.53 17.68 25.32
C ASP A 193 -14.83 17.79 23.94
N LEU A 194 -14.21 18.94 23.60
CA LEU A 194 -12.76 19.08 23.83
C LEU A 194 -12.18 20.52 23.88
N ALA A 195 -12.99 21.58 23.72
CA ALA A 195 -12.53 22.97 23.92
C ALA A 195 -13.60 23.85 24.57
N PHE A 196 -13.32 24.38 25.78
CA PHE A 196 -14.20 25.35 26.43
C PHE A 196 -14.32 26.62 25.58
N HIS A 197 -15.54 26.94 25.14
CA HIS A 197 -15.82 28.12 24.33
C HIS A 197 -16.38 29.26 25.18
N ALA A 198 -17.49 29.01 25.88
CA ALA A 198 -18.21 30.01 26.65
C ALA A 198 -19.05 29.39 27.77
N LEU A 199 -19.58 30.24 28.67
CA LEU A 199 -20.64 29.89 29.61
C LEU A 199 -21.95 30.48 29.08
N ARG A 200 -23.01 29.67 29.02
CA ARG A 200 -24.36 30.13 28.68
C ARG A 200 -25.36 29.78 29.78
N GLU A 201 -26.52 30.42 29.74
CA GLU A 201 -27.62 30.07 30.65
C GLU A 201 -28.14 28.67 30.37
N TYR A 202 -28.49 27.98 31.45
CA TYR A 202 -29.11 26.66 31.44
C TYR A 202 -30.49 26.72 30.80
N VAL A 203 -30.75 25.81 29.88
CA VAL A 203 -32.07 25.60 29.30
C VAL A 203 -32.56 24.20 29.71
N PRO A 204 -33.85 24.03 30.07
CA PRO A 204 -34.41 22.72 30.34
C PRO A 204 -34.14 21.74 29.19
N GLY A 205 -33.38 20.67 29.49
CA GLY A 205 -32.88 19.72 28.49
C GLY A 205 -31.35 19.59 28.49
N ASP A 206 -30.63 20.54 29.09
CA ASP A 206 -29.19 20.45 29.28
C ASP A 206 -28.82 19.43 30.36
N ASP A 207 -27.75 18.65 30.14
CA ASP A 207 -27.21 17.75 31.15
C ASP A 207 -26.57 18.55 32.30
N LEU A 208 -27.06 18.31 33.51
CA LEU A 208 -26.63 18.94 34.76
C LEU A 208 -25.12 18.74 35.05
N ARG A 209 -24.49 17.72 34.45
CA ARG A 209 -23.04 17.45 34.60
C ARG A 209 -22.18 18.56 34.02
N HIS A 210 -22.68 19.31 33.04
CA HIS A 210 -21.95 20.40 32.40
C HIS A 210 -22.18 21.76 33.06
N ILE A 211 -22.91 21.81 34.19
CA ILE A 211 -23.08 23.03 34.98
C ILE A 211 -21.74 23.46 35.59
N HIS A 212 -21.36 24.70 35.32
CA HIS A 212 -20.24 25.34 35.98
C HIS A 212 -20.66 25.89 37.34
N TRP A 213 -20.68 25.02 38.36
CA TRP A 213 -21.16 25.35 39.71
C TRP A 213 -20.52 26.60 40.31
N ARG A 214 -19.22 26.82 40.09
CA ARG A 214 -18.51 27.99 40.61
C ARG A 214 -19.00 29.31 40.01
N SER A 215 -19.28 29.35 38.72
CA SER A 215 -19.76 30.57 38.05
C SER A 215 -21.22 30.81 38.35
N SER A 216 -22.02 29.73 38.37
CA SER A 216 -23.44 29.78 38.77
C SER A 216 -23.59 30.34 40.19
N ALA A 217 -22.81 29.82 41.16
CA ALA A 217 -22.83 30.29 42.54
C ALA A 217 -22.41 31.76 42.67
N LYS A 218 -21.43 32.22 41.88
CA LYS A 218 -20.99 33.62 41.91
C LYS A 218 -22.09 34.55 41.41
N VAL A 219 -22.74 34.23 40.29
CA VAL A 219 -23.85 35.02 39.73
C VAL A 219 -25.02 35.09 40.71
N MET A 220 -25.41 33.95 41.28
CA MET A 220 -26.47 33.88 42.30
C MET A 220 -26.16 34.72 43.54
N ALA A 221 -24.90 34.74 43.99
CA ALA A 221 -24.49 35.52 45.16
C ALA A 221 -24.44 37.03 44.91
N SER A 222 -24.18 37.47 43.68
CA SER A 222 -24.01 38.90 43.35
C SER A 222 -25.24 39.58 42.77
N GLY A 223 -26.15 38.85 42.11
CA GLY A 223 -27.23 39.42 41.32
C GLY A 223 -28.65 39.07 41.76
N GLY A 224 -28.83 38.12 42.70
CA GLY A 224 -30.15 37.65 43.13
C GLY A 224 -30.89 36.77 42.10
N ASP A 225 -30.38 36.64 40.88
CA ASP A 225 -30.95 35.80 39.82
C ASP A 225 -30.49 34.34 39.95
N SER A 226 -31.43 33.40 39.82
CA SER A 226 -31.20 31.97 39.99
C SER A 226 -30.80 31.26 38.67
N ASN A 227 -29.85 31.83 37.94
CA ASN A 227 -29.45 31.30 36.63
C ASN A 227 -28.26 30.33 36.76
N LEU A 228 -28.46 29.09 36.34
CA LEU A 228 -27.39 28.09 36.23
C LEU A 228 -26.64 28.34 34.92
N LEU A 229 -25.31 28.27 34.97
CA LEU A 229 -24.45 28.44 33.81
C LEU A 229 -23.91 27.08 33.36
N VAL A 230 -24.09 26.76 32.10
CA VAL A 230 -23.64 25.52 31.45
C VAL A 230 -22.40 25.80 30.60
N ARG A 231 -21.41 24.90 30.66
CA ARG A 231 -20.23 24.93 29.78
C ARG A 231 -20.64 24.62 28.35
N GLN A 232 -20.28 25.49 27.41
CA GLN A 232 -20.43 25.28 25.98
C GLN A 232 -19.07 24.89 25.39
N TYR A 233 -19.04 23.79 24.66
CA TYR A 233 -17.83 23.27 24.03
C TYR A 233 -17.89 23.53 22.52
N LEU A 234 -16.78 23.97 21.94
CA LEU A 234 -16.62 24.03 20.49
C LEU A 234 -16.20 22.64 20.00
N ASP A 235 -16.94 22.08 19.05
CA ASP A 235 -16.55 20.86 18.38
C ASP A 235 -15.45 21.19 17.35
N THR A 236 -14.19 21.13 17.76
CA THR A 236 -13.07 21.22 16.82
C THR A 236 -12.92 19.88 16.11
N ARG A 237 -13.89 19.50 15.28
CA ARG A 237 -13.68 18.37 14.36
C ARG A 237 -12.59 18.78 13.39
N ARG A 238 -11.55 17.97 13.31
CA ARG A 238 -10.66 18.03 12.15
C ARG A 238 -11.49 17.61 10.94
N SER A 239 -11.40 18.40 9.89
CA SER A 239 -11.95 18.03 8.60
C SER A 239 -11.34 16.69 8.18
N HIS A 240 -12.16 15.67 7.94
CA HIS A 240 -11.66 14.32 7.66
C HIS A 240 -12.47 13.71 6.51
N ALA A 241 -11.77 13.39 5.42
CA ALA A 241 -12.33 12.77 4.23
C ALA A 241 -12.09 11.26 4.23
N ALA A 242 -13.17 10.49 4.12
CA ALA A 242 -13.13 9.04 3.89
C ALA A 242 -13.37 8.74 2.40
N ILE A 243 -12.49 7.95 1.80
CA ILE A 243 -12.57 7.51 0.41
C ILE A 243 -12.73 6.00 0.41
N VAL A 244 -13.84 5.52 -0.12
CA VAL A 244 -14.18 4.10 -0.13
C VAL A 244 -14.35 3.66 -1.58
N VAL A 245 -13.65 2.60 -1.98
CA VAL A 245 -13.75 2.04 -3.33
C VAL A 245 -14.25 0.61 -3.27
N ASP A 246 -15.10 0.23 -4.23
CA ASP A 246 -15.54 -1.14 -4.41
C ASP A 246 -14.40 -2.02 -4.94
N ASP A 247 -14.03 -3.06 -4.18
CA ASP A 247 -12.99 -4.01 -4.57
C ASP A 247 -13.51 -5.17 -5.43
N VAL A 248 -14.83 -5.35 -5.56
CA VAL A 248 -15.40 -6.53 -6.21
C VAL A 248 -15.25 -6.46 -7.73
N ALA A 249 -14.58 -7.46 -8.32
CA ALA A 249 -14.33 -7.50 -9.76
C ALA A 249 -15.59 -7.42 -10.62
N SER A 250 -16.73 -8.01 -10.21
CA SER A 250 -17.99 -7.95 -10.97
C SER A 250 -18.64 -6.56 -11.00
N SER A 251 -18.24 -5.66 -10.10
CA SER A 251 -18.69 -4.26 -10.13
C SER A 251 -18.04 -3.48 -11.28
N TRP A 252 -16.95 -4.00 -11.85
CA TRP A 252 -16.15 -3.37 -12.90
C TRP A 252 -16.29 -4.16 -14.20
N ALA A 253 -16.82 -3.52 -15.24
CA ALA A 253 -16.97 -4.16 -16.55
C ALA A 253 -15.62 -4.47 -17.23
N ASP A 254 -14.61 -3.63 -16.97
CA ASP A 254 -13.24 -3.74 -17.48
C ASP A 254 -12.26 -3.44 -16.33
N PRO A 255 -11.14 -4.19 -16.20
CA PRO A 255 -10.05 -3.83 -15.29
C PRO A 255 -9.60 -2.36 -15.35
N ASP A 256 -9.60 -1.74 -16.53
CA ASP A 256 -9.18 -0.34 -16.71
C ASP A 256 -10.14 0.65 -16.01
N HIS A 257 -11.39 0.26 -15.76
CA HIS A 257 -12.35 1.08 -15.01
C HIS A 257 -11.98 1.12 -13.52
N PHE A 258 -11.46 0.03 -12.97
CA PHE A 258 -10.95 0.01 -11.60
C PHE A 258 -9.69 0.88 -11.45
N GLU A 259 -8.82 0.88 -12.46
CA GLU A 259 -7.66 1.78 -12.51
C GLU A 259 -8.10 3.26 -12.53
N SER A 260 -9.17 3.59 -13.28
CA SER A 260 -9.79 4.91 -13.26
C SER A 260 -10.36 5.28 -11.88
N ALA A 261 -10.93 4.31 -11.14
CA ALA A 261 -11.39 4.51 -9.76
C ALA A 261 -10.25 4.86 -8.81
N MET A 262 -9.10 4.22 -8.99
CA MET A 262 -7.90 4.51 -8.21
C MET A 262 -7.34 5.89 -8.53
N SER A 263 -7.41 6.32 -9.79
CA SER A 263 -7.09 7.69 -10.23
C SER A 263 -8.00 8.73 -9.56
N VAL A 264 -9.32 8.49 -9.55
CA VAL A 264 -10.31 9.33 -8.85
C VAL A 264 -10.02 9.38 -7.35
N ALA A 265 -9.82 8.22 -6.71
CA ALA A 265 -9.52 8.13 -5.28
C ALA A 265 -8.23 8.88 -4.91
N ALA A 266 -7.16 8.70 -5.68
CA ALA A 266 -5.89 9.41 -5.46
C ALA A 266 -6.05 10.93 -5.64
N SER A 267 -6.81 11.37 -6.65
CA SER A 267 -7.07 12.79 -6.90
C SER A 267 -7.83 13.44 -5.73
N ILE A 268 -8.86 12.77 -5.22
CA ILE A 268 -9.61 13.22 -4.04
C ILE A 268 -8.70 13.23 -2.81
N ALA A 269 -7.87 12.19 -2.61
CA ALA A 269 -6.94 12.12 -1.48
C ALA A 269 -5.93 13.27 -1.48
N VAL A 270 -5.31 13.56 -2.62
CA VAL A 270 -4.38 14.69 -2.77
C VAL A 270 -5.10 16.00 -2.49
N ARG A 271 -6.29 16.19 -3.05
CA ARG A 271 -7.07 17.41 -2.82
C ARG A 271 -7.43 17.58 -1.35
N ALA A 272 -7.91 16.52 -0.70
CA ALA A 272 -8.27 16.55 0.71
C ALA A 272 -7.07 16.96 1.59
N VAL A 273 -5.88 16.41 1.32
CA VAL A 273 -4.65 16.80 2.03
C VAL A 273 -4.28 18.27 1.77
N LEU A 274 -4.43 18.76 0.54
CA LEU A 274 -4.22 20.17 0.20
C LEU A 274 -5.25 21.11 0.87
N ASP A 275 -6.45 20.61 1.18
CA ASP A 275 -7.48 21.29 1.96
C ASP A 275 -7.30 21.11 3.48
N GLU A 276 -6.18 20.53 3.94
CA GLU A 276 -5.89 20.22 5.35
C GLU A 276 -6.86 19.23 6.01
N PHE A 277 -7.47 18.34 5.22
CA PHE A 277 -8.26 17.23 5.74
C PHE A 277 -7.35 16.06 6.12
N ASP A 278 -7.66 15.41 7.25
CA ASP A 278 -7.21 14.03 7.49
C ASP A 278 -7.83 13.14 6.39
N VAL A 279 -7.10 12.11 5.93
CA VAL A 279 -7.57 11.24 4.85
C VAL A 279 -7.53 9.79 5.26
N SER A 280 -8.66 9.11 5.07
CA SER A 280 -8.74 7.66 5.16
C SER A 280 -9.15 7.08 3.82
N PHE A 281 -8.45 6.04 3.41
CA PHE A 281 -8.75 5.30 2.20
C PHE A 281 -9.08 3.86 2.58
N VAL A 282 -10.13 3.29 1.96
CA VAL A 282 -10.54 1.90 2.16
C VAL A 282 -10.94 1.29 0.81
N CYS A 283 -10.31 0.17 0.46
CA CYS A 283 -10.67 -0.66 -0.68
C CYS A 283 -10.54 -2.13 -0.24
N GLY A 284 -11.68 -2.74 0.09
CA GLY A 284 -11.76 -4.10 0.62
C GLY A 284 -10.90 -4.33 1.86
N ASP A 285 -9.85 -5.13 1.72
CA ASP A 285 -8.94 -5.47 2.82
C ASP A 285 -7.84 -4.42 3.05
N THR A 286 -7.58 -3.56 2.05
CA THR A 286 -6.61 -2.47 2.10
C THR A 286 -7.25 -1.23 2.73
N ALA A 287 -6.62 -0.70 3.77
CA ALA A 287 -7.07 0.52 4.41
C ALA A 287 -5.88 1.33 4.96
N SER A 288 -6.01 2.65 4.97
CA SER A 288 -5.07 3.57 5.59
C SER A 288 -5.82 4.72 6.25
N THR A 289 -5.19 5.34 7.25
CA THR A 289 -5.74 6.51 7.96
C THR A 289 -4.60 7.36 8.50
N GLY A 290 -4.82 8.67 8.52
CA GLY A 290 -3.90 9.64 9.10
C GLY A 290 -3.87 10.95 8.33
N ASN A 291 -2.95 11.83 8.75
CA ASN A 291 -2.75 13.14 8.15
C ASN A 291 -1.66 13.15 7.05
N ASP A 292 -0.98 12.01 6.85
CA ASP A 292 0.02 11.91 5.80
C ASP A 292 -0.62 11.42 4.50
N GLY A 293 -0.79 12.33 3.54
CA GLY A 293 -1.31 12.03 2.21
C GLY A 293 -0.54 10.92 1.49
N HIS A 294 0.74 10.74 1.79
CA HIS A 294 1.51 9.64 1.22
C HIS A 294 1.01 8.28 1.71
N LEU A 295 0.52 8.14 2.94
CA LEU A 295 -0.04 6.88 3.41
C LEU A 295 -1.31 6.49 2.64
N ALA A 296 -2.18 7.46 2.36
CA ALA A 296 -3.37 7.25 1.55
C ALA A 296 -3.00 6.85 0.11
N LEU A 297 -2.04 7.54 -0.51
CA LEU A 297 -1.57 7.22 -1.86
C LEU A 297 -0.84 5.87 -1.93
N ASP A 298 -0.03 5.54 -0.93
CA ASP A 298 0.67 4.26 -0.85
C ASP A 298 -0.35 3.10 -0.69
N ALA A 299 -1.47 3.33 0.00
CA ALA A 299 -2.58 2.38 0.09
C ALA A 299 -3.37 2.26 -1.23
N VAL A 300 -3.59 3.36 -1.95
CA VAL A 300 -4.17 3.34 -3.31
C VAL A 300 -3.28 2.53 -4.26
N CYS A 301 -1.95 2.66 -4.16
CA CYS A 301 -1.01 1.85 -4.95
C CYS A 301 -1.12 0.34 -4.64
N ARG A 302 -1.45 -0.02 -3.40
CA ARG A 302 -1.58 -1.42 -2.94
C ARG A 302 -2.98 -2.00 -3.10
N ALA A 303 -3.96 -1.19 -3.47
CA ALA A 303 -5.33 -1.64 -3.63
C ALA A 303 -5.46 -2.52 -4.88
N GLU A 304 -6.01 -3.71 -4.68
CA GLU A 304 -6.32 -4.70 -5.70
C GLU A 304 -7.79 -5.12 -5.57
N HIS A 305 -8.29 -5.85 -6.58
CA HIS A 305 -9.60 -6.47 -6.49
C HIS A 305 -9.68 -7.47 -5.34
N GLY A 306 -10.87 -7.55 -4.75
CA GLY A 306 -11.18 -8.45 -3.66
C GLY A 306 -12.61 -8.95 -3.74
N ARG A 307 -13.20 -9.16 -2.57
CA ARG A 307 -14.51 -9.80 -2.38
C ARG A 307 -15.34 -9.15 -1.28
N SER A 308 -14.90 -7.99 -0.78
CA SER A 308 -15.55 -7.34 0.37
C SER A 308 -16.77 -6.52 -0.04
N GLY A 309 -16.70 -5.81 -1.16
CA GLY A 309 -17.77 -4.96 -1.68
C GLY A 309 -17.82 -3.59 -1.01
N ILE A 310 -18.49 -2.65 -1.67
CA ILE A 310 -18.62 -1.26 -1.18
C ILE A 310 -19.24 -1.16 0.21
N VAL A 311 -20.25 -1.98 0.55
CA VAL A 311 -20.96 -1.92 1.83
C VAL A 311 -20.04 -2.30 3.00
N LYS A 312 -19.25 -3.36 2.85
CA LYS A 312 -18.33 -3.81 3.90
C LYS A 312 -17.16 -2.84 4.03
N SER A 313 -16.65 -2.34 2.90
CA SER A 313 -15.62 -1.30 2.87
C SER A 313 -16.09 -0.01 3.54
N ALA A 314 -17.34 0.41 3.33
CA ALA A 314 -17.94 1.57 4.00
C ALA A 314 -18.03 1.39 5.53
N ARG A 315 -18.48 0.22 6.02
CA ARG A 315 -18.48 -0.10 7.45
C ARG A 315 -17.09 -0.15 8.06
N ARG A 316 -16.08 -0.55 7.29
CA ARG A 316 -14.69 -0.50 7.74
C ARG A 316 -14.21 0.96 7.79
N ALA A 317 -14.59 1.78 6.83
CA ALA A 317 -14.27 3.21 6.85
C ALA A 317 -14.84 3.91 8.09
N THR A 318 -16.05 3.59 8.56
CA THR A 318 -16.58 4.14 9.83
C THR A 318 -15.78 3.72 11.07
N GLN A 319 -15.07 2.59 11.02
CA GLN A 319 -14.21 2.14 12.12
C GLN A 319 -12.84 2.82 12.08
N VAL A 320 -12.33 3.05 10.86
CA VAL A 320 -11.00 3.63 10.61
C VAL A 320 -11.01 5.16 10.65
N ALA A 321 -12.17 5.76 10.37
CA ALA A 321 -12.45 7.19 10.33
C ALA A 321 -13.81 7.49 10.99
N PRO A 322 -13.92 7.35 12.33
CA PRO A 322 -15.18 7.57 13.04
C PRO A 322 -15.66 9.03 12.97
N ASP A 323 -14.73 9.97 12.84
CA ASP A 323 -14.98 11.42 12.87
C ASP A 323 -15.01 12.04 11.47
N CYS A 324 -15.19 11.24 10.40
CA CYS A 324 -15.20 11.76 9.04
C CYS A 324 -16.34 12.77 8.81
N SER A 325 -16.03 13.90 8.19
CA SER A 325 -17.00 14.93 7.80
C SER A 325 -17.47 14.76 6.34
N LEU A 326 -16.64 14.14 5.50
CA LEU A 326 -16.92 13.84 4.10
C LEU A 326 -16.69 12.36 3.82
N VAL A 327 -17.54 11.75 3.01
CA VAL A 327 -17.30 10.43 2.43
C VAL A 327 -17.58 10.38 0.94
N PHE A 328 -16.65 9.75 0.21
CA PHE A 328 -16.74 9.45 -1.21
C PHE A 328 -16.83 7.94 -1.40
N LEU A 329 -17.93 7.46 -1.97
CA LEU A 329 -18.16 6.06 -2.32
C LEU A 329 -17.96 5.88 -3.82
N ILE A 330 -16.94 5.14 -4.24
CA ILE A 330 -16.56 4.97 -5.64
C ILE A 330 -16.88 3.54 -6.08
N GLY A 331 -17.72 3.41 -7.10
CA GLY A 331 -18.12 2.12 -7.69
C GLY A 331 -18.03 2.13 -9.21
N GLY A 332 -18.03 0.94 -9.79
CA GLY A 332 -18.14 0.74 -11.24
C GLY A 332 -19.59 0.54 -11.71
N PRO A 333 -19.81 0.29 -13.01
CA PRO A 333 -21.14 0.20 -13.60
C PRO A 333 -21.95 -1.02 -13.10
N GLY A 334 -21.28 -2.05 -12.61
CA GLY A 334 -21.91 -3.23 -12.00
C GLY A 334 -22.28 -3.04 -10.53
N THR A 335 -21.92 -1.91 -9.92
CA THR A 335 -22.26 -1.62 -8.52
C THR A 335 -23.75 -1.34 -8.42
N GLU A 336 -24.49 -2.17 -7.66
CA GLU A 336 -25.90 -1.91 -7.45
C GLU A 336 -26.11 -0.60 -6.68
N PHE A 337 -27.05 0.22 -7.14
CA PHE A 337 -27.40 1.47 -6.45
C PHE A 337 -27.86 1.23 -5.00
N THR A 338 -28.50 0.09 -4.72
CA THR A 338 -28.91 -0.27 -3.36
C THR A 338 -27.72 -0.45 -2.42
N ASP A 339 -26.58 -0.91 -2.93
CA ASP A 339 -25.36 -1.09 -2.15
C ASP A 339 -24.63 0.23 -1.91
N LEU A 340 -24.68 1.17 -2.85
CA LEU A 340 -24.23 2.55 -2.61
C LEU A 340 -25.05 3.22 -1.49
N LEU A 341 -26.38 3.10 -1.52
CA LEU A 341 -27.25 3.63 -0.46
C LEU A 341 -26.97 2.96 0.89
N ARG A 342 -26.79 1.63 0.92
CA ARG A 342 -26.43 0.90 2.16
C ARG A 342 -25.06 1.30 2.70
N GLY A 343 -24.09 1.51 1.83
CA GLY A 343 -22.76 2.02 2.20
C GLY A 343 -22.85 3.42 2.77
N ALA A 344 -23.59 4.31 2.12
CA ALA A 344 -23.82 5.69 2.57
C ALA A 344 -24.58 5.74 3.91
N ALA A 345 -25.50 4.81 4.15
CA ALA A 345 -26.27 4.70 5.39
C ALA A 345 -25.45 4.15 6.58
N ALA A 346 -24.22 3.66 6.35
CA ALA A 346 -23.32 3.28 7.45
C ALA A 346 -22.80 4.50 8.21
N PHE A 347 -22.79 5.68 7.57
CA PHE A 347 -22.29 6.93 8.15
C PHE A 347 -23.43 7.72 8.83
N PRO A 348 -23.13 8.49 9.89
CA PRO A 348 -24.08 9.41 10.50
C PRO A 348 -24.68 10.40 9.49
N PRO A 349 -25.92 10.87 9.69
CA PRO A 349 -26.60 11.75 8.73
C PRO A 349 -25.89 13.11 8.52
N GLU A 350 -25.08 13.55 9.48
CA GLU A 350 -24.29 14.79 9.42
C GLU A 350 -23.11 14.71 8.45
N VAL A 351 -22.67 13.49 8.09
CA VAL A 351 -21.57 13.28 7.14
C VAL A 351 -22.08 13.58 5.74
N ARG A 352 -21.40 14.49 5.03
CA ARG A 352 -21.71 14.76 3.61
C ARG A 352 -21.22 13.57 2.78
N ARG A 353 -22.12 13.02 1.98
CA ARG A 353 -21.93 11.75 1.26
C ARG A 353 -22.01 12.02 -0.24
N TYR A 354 -21.02 11.53 -0.99
CA TYR A 354 -21.01 11.55 -2.44
C TYR A 354 -20.82 10.13 -2.95
N ALA A 355 -21.66 9.71 -3.90
CA ALA A 355 -21.42 8.51 -4.69
C ALA A 355 -20.81 8.89 -6.03
N ILE A 356 -19.81 8.14 -6.46
CA ILE A 356 -19.13 8.30 -7.74
C ILE A 356 -19.22 6.97 -8.46
N LEU A 357 -19.88 6.97 -9.61
CA LEU A 357 -20.00 5.82 -10.50
C LEU A 357 -19.13 6.06 -11.73
N ILE A 358 -18.17 5.18 -11.97
CA ILE A 358 -17.26 5.28 -13.10
C ILE A 358 -17.78 4.37 -14.21
N ASP A 359 -18.24 4.97 -15.28
CA ASP A 359 -18.76 4.30 -16.46
C ASP A 359 -18.31 5.03 -17.74
N PRO A 360 -17.16 4.64 -18.31
CA PRO A 360 -16.64 5.21 -19.55
C PRO A 360 -17.55 5.02 -20.77
N SER A 361 -18.53 4.12 -20.71
CA SER A 361 -19.49 3.93 -21.81
C SER A 361 -20.65 4.93 -21.79
N GLY A 362 -20.83 5.63 -20.67
CA GLY A 362 -21.90 6.59 -20.43
C GLY A 362 -21.51 8.03 -20.74
N THR A 363 -22.23 8.96 -20.12
CA THR A 363 -21.90 10.39 -20.14
C THR A 363 -21.73 10.93 -18.73
N SER A 364 -20.78 11.84 -18.57
CA SER A 364 -20.52 12.52 -17.31
C SER A 364 -21.72 13.39 -16.91
N ARG A 365 -22.31 13.11 -15.74
CA ARG A 365 -23.50 13.82 -15.22
C ARG A 365 -23.62 13.68 -13.72
N VAL A 366 -24.39 14.56 -13.10
CA VAL A 366 -24.77 14.43 -11.69
C VAL A 366 -26.27 14.14 -11.60
N THR A 367 -26.63 13.17 -10.77
CA THR A 367 -28.01 12.84 -10.44
C THR A 367 -28.17 12.81 -8.93
N GLU A 368 -29.31 13.24 -8.42
CA GLU A 368 -29.64 13.08 -7.01
C GLU A 368 -30.66 11.96 -6.86
N THR A 369 -30.38 10.98 -6.00
CA THR A 369 -31.30 9.86 -5.79
C THR A 369 -31.31 9.46 -4.32
N GLY A 370 -32.47 9.52 -3.67
CA GLY A 370 -32.60 9.21 -2.24
C GLY A 370 -31.81 10.16 -1.32
N GLY A 371 -31.59 11.41 -1.74
CA GLY A 371 -30.78 12.40 -1.00
C GLY A 371 -29.27 12.15 -1.06
N LEU A 372 -28.82 11.22 -1.91
CA LEU A 372 -27.41 10.98 -2.20
C LEU A 372 -27.07 11.57 -3.58
N PRO A 373 -26.17 12.56 -3.68
CA PRO A 373 -25.63 12.99 -4.96
C PRO A 373 -24.76 11.88 -5.55
N VAL A 374 -25.09 11.47 -6.77
CA VAL A 374 -24.39 10.45 -7.56
C VAL A 374 -23.77 11.11 -8.79
N LEU A 375 -22.45 11.14 -8.82
CA LEU A 375 -21.66 11.62 -9.94
C LEU A 375 -21.35 10.44 -10.86
N HIS A 376 -21.90 10.45 -12.06
CA HIS A 376 -21.55 9.51 -13.11
C HIS A 376 -20.36 10.11 -13.87
N LEU A 377 -19.24 9.41 -13.92
CA LEU A 377 -18.02 9.83 -14.60
C LEU A 377 -17.76 8.93 -15.80
N ALA A 378 -17.76 9.51 -17.00
CA ALA A 378 -17.26 8.85 -18.20
C ALA A 378 -15.74 9.02 -18.34
N GLU A 379 -15.24 10.23 -18.06
CA GLU A 379 -13.81 10.55 -18.07
C GLU A 379 -13.35 11.07 -16.70
N THR A 380 -12.15 10.67 -16.28
CA THR A 380 -11.58 11.09 -14.99
C THR A 380 -11.39 12.62 -14.92
N ASN A 381 -11.14 13.29 -16.05
CA ASN A 381 -10.96 14.75 -16.12
C ASN A 381 -12.22 15.55 -15.75
N ASP A 382 -13.40 14.95 -15.88
CA ASP A 382 -14.67 15.64 -15.57
C ASP A 382 -14.94 15.73 -14.06
N LEU A 383 -14.15 15.02 -13.25
CA LEU A 383 -14.32 14.94 -11.79
C LEU A 383 -14.42 16.31 -11.13
N GLY A 384 -13.51 17.23 -11.46
CA GLY A 384 -13.47 18.57 -10.86
C GLY A 384 -14.74 19.37 -11.14
N GLY A 385 -15.21 19.34 -12.39
CA GLY A 385 -16.43 20.05 -12.80
C GLY A 385 -17.70 19.49 -12.15
N LEU A 386 -17.80 18.16 -12.03
CA LEU A 386 -18.96 17.51 -11.43
C LEU A 386 -19.03 17.72 -9.91
N LEU A 387 -17.88 17.68 -9.21
CA LEU A 387 -17.82 17.92 -7.78
C LEU A 387 -18.29 19.34 -7.42
N LEU A 388 -17.86 20.36 -8.17
CA LEU A 388 -18.31 21.74 -7.97
C LEU A 388 -19.83 21.90 -8.10
N TRP A 389 -20.47 21.17 -9.02
CA TRP A 389 -21.91 21.25 -9.21
C TRP A 389 -22.68 20.59 -8.07
N SER A 390 -22.15 19.48 -7.52
CA SER A 390 -22.78 18.73 -6.42
C SER A 390 -22.72 19.42 -5.05
N VAL A 391 -21.89 20.46 -4.90
CA VAL A 391 -21.72 21.24 -3.66
C VAL A 391 -22.70 22.43 -3.59
N LYS A 392 -23.39 22.77 -4.68
CA LYS A 392 -24.46 23.78 -4.72
C LYS A 392 -25.79 23.18 -4.33
#